data_AF-A0A970BAN1-F1
#
_entry.id   AF-A0A970BAN1-F1
#
_cell.length_a   1.000
_cell.length_b   1.000
_cell.length_c   1.000
_cell.angle_alpha   90.00
_cell.angle_beta   90.00
_cell.angle_gamma   90.00
#
_symmetry.space_group_name_H-M   'P 1'
#
loop_
_entity.id
_entity.type
_entity.pdbx_description
1 polymer ?
#
loop_
_entity_poly.entity_id
_entity_poly.type
_entity_poly.pdbx_seq_one_letter_code
_entity_poly.pdbx_strand_id
1 'polypeptide(L)'
;MTNILEAIANITQNPISEIKNHYSGRNRINNIGEALELFIKDAFANTINIEDEQEKIRKYNEKFSWLGNQNHPPDIMIKGGDAIEC
;
A
#
# COMPACT_ATOMS: atom_id res chain seq x y z
N MET A 1 7.32 4.92 12.26
CA MET A 1 6.67 5.98 11.44
C MET A 1 7.00 5.72 9.97
N THR A 2 6.18 6.18 9.03
CA THR A 2 6.47 6.17 7.58
C THR A 2 6.19 7.57 7.01
N ASN A 3 6.70 7.92 5.83
CA ASN A 3 6.39 9.16 5.13
C ASN A 3 6.56 9.04 3.60
N ILE A 4 6.21 10.09 2.87
CA ILE A 4 6.24 10.10 1.39
C ILE A 4 7.63 9.86 0.81
N LEU A 5 8.71 10.34 1.46
CA LEU A 5 10.07 10.14 0.96
C LEU A 5 10.48 8.67 1.08
N GLU A 6 10.11 8.00 2.18
CA GLU A 6 10.34 6.57 2.35
C GLU A 6 9.53 5.76 1.34
N ALA A 7 8.27 6.13 1.07
CA ALA A 7 7.46 5.47 0.05
C ALA A 7 8.09 5.59 -1.35
N ILE A 8 8.53 6.80 -1.74
CA ILE A 8 9.22 7.02 -3.02
C ILE A 8 10.50 6.19 -3.08
N ALA A 9 11.30 6.17 -2.01
CA ALA A 9 12.51 5.34 -1.95
C ALA A 9 12.19 3.86 -2.16
N ASN A 10 11.17 3.33 -1.47
CA ASN A 10 10.75 1.94 -1.59
C ASN A 10 10.27 1.62 -3.03
N ILE A 11 9.58 2.55 -3.70
CA ILE A 11 9.18 2.40 -5.11
C ILE A 11 10.40 2.34 -6.02
N THR A 12 11.36 3.25 -5.86
CA THR A 12 12.56 3.29 -6.70
C THR A 12 13.46 2.06 -6.53
N GLN A 13 13.48 1.47 -5.33
CA GLN A 13 14.26 0.27 -5.03
C GLN A 13 13.55 -1.02 -5.48
N ASN A 14 12.23 -0.99 -5.62
CA ASN A 14 11.41 -2.16 -5.97
C ASN A 14 10.50 -1.81 -7.17
N PRO A 15 11.07 -1.54 -8.36
CA PRO A 15 10.28 -1.13 -9.50
C PRO A 15 9.37 -2.26 -9.98
N ILE A 16 8.07 -1.97 -10.10
CA ILE A 16 7.09 -2.86 -10.70
C ILE A 16 6.63 -2.23 -12.02
N SER A 17 6.92 -2.91 -13.14
CA SER A 17 6.51 -2.47 -14.48
C SER A 17 5.03 -2.71 -14.78
N GLU A 18 4.43 -3.73 -14.16
CA GLU A 18 3.05 -4.16 -14.41
C GLU A 18 2.26 -4.31 -13.09
N ILE A 19 1.88 -3.19 -12.50
CA ILE A 19 1.16 -3.12 -11.21
C ILE A 19 -0.07 -4.03 -11.23
N LYS A 20 -0.91 -3.94 -12.28
CA LYS A 20 -2.10 -4.78 -12.37
C LYS A 20 -1.74 -6.27 -12.24
N ASN A 21 -0.78 -6.76 -13.00
CA ASN A 21 -0.43 -8.19 -13.02
C ASN A 21 0.17 -8.67 -11.69
N HIS A 22 1.03 -7.84 -11.08
CA HIS A 22 1.64 -8.14 -9.78
C HIS A 22 0.60 -8.35 -8.67
N TYR A 23 -0.49 -7.59 -8.69
CA TYR A 23 -1.54 -7.64 -7.67
C TYR A 23 -2.74 -8.53 -8.06
N SER A 24 -2.99 -8.73 -9.36
CA SER A 24 -4.09 -9.59 -9.86
C SER A 24 -3.93 -11.05 -9.45
N GLY A 25 -2.71 -11.58 -9.50
CA GLY A 25 -2.41 -12.97 -9.17
C GLY A 25 -2.52 -13.29 -7.67
N ARG A 26 -2.39 -12.27 -6.82
CA ARG A 26 -2.38 -12.42 -5.36
C ARG A 26 -3.79 -12.29 -4.76
N ASN A 27 -4.63 -11.37 -5.27
CA ASN A 27 -5.90 -11.01 -4.63
C ASN A 27 -7.14 -10.99 -5.55
N ARG A 28 -7.09 -11.55 -6.77
CA ARG A 28 -8.19 -11.46 -7.78
C ARG A 28 -8.66 -10.02 -8.01
N ILE A 29 -7.73 -9.07 -7.95
CA ILE A 29 -8.01 -7.66 -8.18
C ILE A 29 -8.32 -7.48 -9.66
N ASN A 30 -9.57 -7.11 -9.96
CA ASN A 30 -10.02 -6.94 -11.34
C ASN A 30 -9.81 -5.51 -11.85
N ASN A 31 -9.68 -4.54 -10.94
CA ASN A 31 -9.56 -3.12 -11.24
C ASN A 31 -8.13 -2.60 -11.02
N ILE A 32 -7.63 -1.82 -11.97
CA ILE A 32 -6.30 -1.20 -11.87
C ILE A 32 -6.20 -0.18 -10.74
N GLY A 33 -7.31 0.49 -10.36
CA GLY A 33 -7.34 1.44 -9.25
C GLY A 33 -7.03 0.76 -7.92
N GLU A 34 -7.70 -0.36 -7.62
CA GLU A 34 -7.45 -1.16 -6.41
C GLU A 34 -6.02 -1.72 -6.38
N ALA A 35 -5.49 -2.13 -7.54
CA ALA A 35 -4.09 -2.57 -7.64
C ALA A 35 -3.10 -1.44 -7.34
N LEU A 36 -3.40 -0.22 -7.81
CA LEU A 36 -2.60 0.97 -7.52
C LEU A 36 -2.66 1.34 -6.04
N GLU A 37 -3.84 1.33 -5.43
CA GLU A 37 -4.01 1.62 -4.00
C GLU A 37 -3.22 0.63 -3.12
N LEU A 38 -3.27 -0.68 -3.45
CA LEU A 38 -2.44 -1.68 -2.76
C LEU A 38 -0.95 -1.44 -2.97
N PHE A 39 -0.53 -1.04 -4.17
CA PHE A 39 0.88 -0.73 -4.44
C PHE A 39 1.36 0.46 -3.60
N ILE A 40 0.54 1.51 -3.46
CA ILE A 40 0.87 2.65 -2.60
C ILE A 40 0.88 2.24 -1.13
N LYS A 41 -0.10 1.46 -0.65
CA LYS A 41 -0.10 0.88 0.71
C LYS A 41 1.21 0.13 0.98
N ASP A 42 1.63 -0.71 0.04
CA ASP A 42 2.85 -1.48 0.11
C ASP A 42 4.11 -0.62 0.12
N ALA A 43 4.15 0.44 -0.67
CA ALA A 43 5.26 1.37 -0.71
C ALA A 43 5.45 2.07 0.64
N PHE A 44 4.37 2.56 1.25
CA PHE A 44 4.43 3.21 2.57
C PHE A 44 4.75 2.22 3.70
N ALA A 45 4.41 0.93 3.55
CA ALA A 45 4.71 -0.08 4.56
C ALA A 45 6.02 -0.86 4.32
N ASN A 46 6.70 -0.61 3.21
CA ASN A 46 7.85 -1.39 2.74
C ASN A 46 7.54 -2.90 2.63
N THR A 47 6.48 -3.20 1.88
CA THR A 47 5.93 -4.57 1.74
C THR A 47 5.66 -4.99 0.29
N ILE A 48 6.14 -4.23 -0.69
CA ILE A 48 5.96 -4.47 -2.14
C ILE A 48 6.30 -5.93 -2.54
N ASN A 49 7.40 -6.46 -2.01
CA ASN A 49 7.90 -7.79 -2.32
C ASN A 49 7.54 -8.85 -1.26
N ILE A 50 6.73 -8.51 -0.26
CA ILE A 50 6.26 -9.49 0.74
C ILE A 50 5.06 -10.23 0.15
N GLU A 51 5.16 -11.55 0.15
CA GLU A 51 4.09 -12.44 -0.34
C GLU A 51 3.19 -12.93 0.79
N ASP A 52 3.74 -13.05 2.01
CA ASP A 52 2.99 -13.46 3.20
C ASP A 52 2.01 -12.35 3.61
N GLU A 53 0.71 -12.61 3.41
CA GLU A 53 -0.35 -11.65 3.69
C GLU A 53 -0.45 -11.28 5.17
N GLN A 54 -0.19 -12.22 6.09
CA GLN A 54 -0.23 -11.95 7.53
C GLN A 54 0.88 -11.00 7.94
N GLU A 55 2.08 -11.16 7.38
CA GLU A 55 3.19 -10.25 7.60
C GLU A 55 2.90 -8.84 7.04
N LYS A 56 2.22 -8.75 5.88
CA LYS A 56 1.78 -7.45 5.33
C LYS A 56 0.78 -6.76 6.25
N ILE A 57 -0.26 -7.48 6.69
CA ILE A 57 -1.28 -6.94 7.60
C ILE A 57 -0.62 -6.46 8.91
N ARG A 58 0.33 -7.24 9.45
CA ARG A 58 1.10 -6.85 10.64
C ARG A 58 1.82 -5.53 10.42
N LYS A 59 2.56 -5.38 9.31
CA LYS A 59 3.26 -4.13 8.98
C LYS A 59 2.32 -2.97 8.70
N TYR A 60 1.19 -3.20 8.05
CA TYR A 60 0.16 -2.17 7.86
C TYR A 60 -0.35 -1.65 9.20
N ASN A 61 -0.67 -2.55 10.13
CA ASN A 61 -1.12 -2.20 11.46
C ASN A 61 -0.04 -1.48 12.29
N GLU A 62 1.25 -1.62 11.96
CA GLU A 62 2.32 -0.82 12.58
C GLU A 62 2.40 0.60 12.02
N LYS A 63 2.14 0.77 10.71
CA LYS A 63 2.37 2.02 9.99
C LYS A 63 1.14 2.92 9.89
N PHE A 64 -0.05 2.35 9.81
CA PHE A 64 -1.30 3.06 9.53
C PHE A 64 -2.25 3.07 10.72
N SER A 65 -2.95 4.18 10.92
CA SER A 65 -4.06 4.31 11.87
C SER A 65 -5.42 4.07 11.22
N TRP A 66 -5.49 4.13 9.90
CA TRP A 66 -6.71 3.95 9.11
C TRP A 66 -6.36 3.37 7.74
N LEU A 67 -7.22 2.46 7.24
CA LEU A 67 -7.02 1.74 5.96
C LEU A 67 -8.14 2.01 4.94
N GLY A 68 -8.91 3.08 5.12
CA GLY A 68 -9.91 3.51 4.15
C GLY A 68 -11.17 2.64 4.12
N ASN A 69 -12.27 3.24 3.66
CA ASN A 69 -13.37 2.50 3.06
C ASN A 69 -14.14 3.42 2.10
N GLN A 70 -14.94 2.83 1.21
CA GLN A 70 -15.67 3.54 0.15
C GLN A 70 -16.56 4.70 0.63
N ASN A 71 -17.00 4.69 1.88
CA ASN A 71 -17.91 5.70 2.43
C ASN A 71 -17.20 6.72 3.32
N HIS A 72 -15.95 6.49 3.70
CA HIS A 72 -15.22 7.30 4.67
C HIS A 72 -13.77 7.48 4.21
N PRO A 73 -13.50 8.53 3.41
CA PRO A 73 -12.12 8.94 3.12
C PRO A 73 -11.40 9.32 4.42
N PRO A 74 -10.06 9.24 4.45
CA PRO A 74 -9.16 8.99 3.31
C PRO A 74 -8.87 7.51 3.05
N ASP A 75 -8.20 7.19 1.95
CA ASP A 75 -7.82 5.81 1.60
C ASP A 75 -6.86 5.20 2.63
N ILE A 76 -5.95 6.01 3.19
CA ILE A 76 -5.00 5.58 4.23
C ILE A 76 -4.66 6.77 5.15
N MET A 77 -4.44 6.50 6.43
CA MET A 77 -3.78 7.47 7.32
C MET A 77 -2.55 6.86 7.98
N ILE A 78 -1.42 7.57 7.91
CA ILE A 78 -0.21 7.22 8.64
C ILE A 78 -0.42 7.46 10.14
N LYS A 79 0.03 6.54 11.00
CA LYS A 79 -0.01 6.75 12.45
C LYS A 79 0.76 8.00 12.84
N GLY A 80 0.03 9.01 13.32
CA GLY A 80 0.59 10.29 13.75
C GLY A 80 1.16 11.12 12.59
N GLY A 81 0.70 10.90 11.37
CA GLY A 81 1.18 11.59 10.18
C GLY A 81 0.05 11.91 9.18
N ASP A 82 0.44 12.05 7.92
CA ASP A 82 -0.44 12.52 6.85
C ASP A 82 -1.51 11.48 6.44
N ALA A 83 -2.62 12.00 5.93
CA ALA A 83 -3.61 11.24 5.17
C ALA A 83 -3.16 11.11 3.71
N ILE A 84 -3.52 10.00 3.07
CA ILE A 84 -3.17 9.68 1.68
C ILE A 84 -4.45 9.35 0.91
N GLU A 85 -4.58 9.91 -0.29
CA GLU A 85 -5.66 9.68 -1.28
C GLU A 85 -5.04 9.15 -2.58
N CYS A 86 -5.65 8.15 -3.23
CA CYS A 86 -5.10 7.39 -4.38
C CYS A 86 -6.15 7.04 -5.43
#